data_AF-A0A8B6BFP6-F1
#
_entry.id   AF-A0A8B6BFP6-F1
#
_cell.length_a   1.000
_cell.length_b   1.000
_cell.length_c   1.000
_cell.angle_alpha   90.00
_cell.angle_beta   90.00
_cell.angle_gamma   90.00
#
_symmetry.space_group_name_H-M   'P 1'
#
loop_
_entity.id
_entity.type
_entity.pdbx_description
1 polymer ?
#
loop_
_entity_poly.entity_id
_entity_poly.type
_entity_poly.pdbx_seq_one_letter_code
_entity_poly.pdbx_strand_id
1 'polypeptide(L)'
;MSRCPYCSVSFSRKDNLQRHMKNSHEKNQPFTDEDEYTKTDIPSSLILPRDNTVILGHPFTMMLAGPTGSGKTFWMKMLLERAKCMIKPTPERIIWCYKRWQPLFTEMQQTVKNIIFVQGIPDDMNSDSFIDPKYPSLVVIDDLMKDATNS
;
A
#
# COMPACT_ATOMS: atom_id res chain seq x y z
N MET A 1 21.36 28.48 12.08
CA MET A 1 19.95 28.27 11.66
C MET A 1 19.90 28.39 10.14
N SER A 2 19.19 27.49 9.45
CA SER A 2 19.07 27.46 8.00
C SER A 2 17.73 28.06 7.57
N ARG A 3 17.72 28.99 6.60
CA ARG A 3 16.51 29.70 6.16
C ARG A 3 16.03 29.18 4.81
N CYS A 4 14.72 29.13 4.60
CA CYS A 4 14.16 28.81 3.29
C CYS A 4 14.46 29.93 2.29
N PRO A 5 14.87 29.61 1.05
CA PRO A 5 15.13 30.63 0.03
C PRO A 5 13.85 31.20 -0.59
N TYR A 6 12.73 30.50 -0.50
CA TYR A 6 11.46 30.88 -1.12
C TYR A 6 10.45 31.50 -0.13
N CYS A 7 10.76 31.46 1.17
CA CYS A 7 9.91 32.10 2.18
C CYS A 7 10.74 32.53 3.41
N SER A 8 10.12 33.31 4.28
CA SER A 8 10.80 33.91 5.42
C SER A 8 11.07 32.94 6.60
N VAL A 9 10.68 31.67 6.50
CA VAL A 9 10.76 30.67 7.59
C VAL A 9 12.19 30.16 7.77
N SER A 10 12.63 30.04 9.04
CA SER A 10 13.96 29.57 9.40
C SER A 10 13.91 28.38 10.37
N PHE A 11 14.89 27.49 10.26
CA PHE A 11 14.92 26.21 10.95
C PHE A 11 16.26 26.01 11.67
N SER A 12 16.21 25.41 12.86
CA SER A 12 17.42 25.06 13.61
C SER A 12 18.20 23.90 12.99
N ARG A 13 17.50 22.99 12.29
CA ARG A 13 18.07 21.78 11.67
C ARG A 13 17.75 21.68 10.18
N LYS A 14 18.66 21.07 9.41
CA LYS A 14 18.62 20.97 7.94
C LYS A 14 17.52 20.04 7.42
N ASP A 15 17.21 18.96 8.13
CA ASP A 15 16.14 18.01 7.82
C ASP A 15 14.75 18.65 7.84
N ASN A 16 14.50 19.52 8.81
CA ASN A 16 13.25 20.29 8.89
C ASN A 16 13.10 21.28 7.72
N LEU A 17 14.18 21.91 7.29
CA LEU A 17 14.17 22.79 6.12
C LEU A 17 13.86 22.00 4.84
N GLN A 18 14.46 20.83 4.64
CA GLN A 18 14.21 20.01 3.45
C GLN A 18 12.74 19.54 3.36
N ARG A 19 12.16 19.10 4.48
CA ARG A 19 10.75 18.74 4.54
C ARG A 19 9.83 19.93 4.24
N HIS A 20 10.17 21.11 4.75
CA HIS A 20 9.43 22.33 4.44
C HIS A 20 9.44 22.65 2.94
N MET A 21 10.58 22.48 2.26
CA MET A 21 10.73 22.76 0.83
C MET A 21 9.83 21.85 -0.02
N LYS A 22 9.86 20.53 0.23
CA LYS A 22 9.02 19.54 -0.48
C LYS A 22 7.52 19.81 -0.31
N ASN A 23 7.11 20.17 0.90
CA ASN A 23 5.68 20.30 1.20
C ASN A 23 5.08 21.65 0.80
N SER A 24 5.87 22.73 0.83
CA SER A 24 5.36 24.09 0.68
C SER A 24 5.60 24.68 -0.71
N HIS A 25 6.57 24.16 -1.47
CA HIS A 25 7.03 24.80 -2.72
C HIS A 25 7.07 23.86 -3.95
N GLU A 26 6.71 22.57 -3.82
CA GLU A 26 6.89 21.55 -4.89
C GLU A 26 5.57 21.09 -5.57
N LYS A 27 4.49 21.90 -5.55
CA LYS A 27 3.19 21.54 -6.15
C LYS A 27 2.78 22.41 -7.35
N ASN A 28 3.55 22.42 -8.44
CA ASN A 28 3.12 23.03 -9.70
C ASN A 28 3.75 22.36 -10.94
N GLN A 29 3.27 21.16 -11.31
CA GLN A 29 3.31 20.73 -12.72
C GLN A 29 1.98 20.07 -13.12
N PRO A 30 1.37 20.49 -14.25
CA PRO A 30 0.16 19.88 -14.79
C PRO A 30 0.51 18.59 -15.53
N PHE A 31 -0.34 17.57 -15.36
CA PHE A 31 -0.25 16.27 -16.04
C PHE A 31 -0.71 16.38 -17.49
N THR A 32 0.13 16.01 -18.45
CA THR A 32 -0.29 15.60 -19.79
C THR A 32 -0.01 14.12 -19.94
N ASP A 33 -1.05 13.38 -20.30
CA ASP A 33 -1.02 11.95 -20.56
C ASP A 33 -0.16 11.66 -21.79
N GLU A 34 1.10 11.30 -21.58
CA GLU A 34 2.00 10.51 -22.45
C GLU A 34 3.39 10.76 -21.87
N ASP A 35 3.76 10.12 -20.75
CA ASP A 35 5.17 9.87 -20.47
C ASP A 35 5.42 8.86 -19.34
N GLU A 36 6.45 8.09 -19.61
CA GLU A 36 7.10 7.06 -18.83
C GLU A 36 7.35 7.46 -17.37
N TYR A 37 6.91 6.61 -16.43
CA TYR A 37 7.16 6.76 -14.98
C TYR A 37 8.66 6.65 -14.66
N THR A 38 9.40 7.75 -14.83
CA THR A 38 10.81 7.85 -14.48
C THR A 38 10.98 8.04 -12.97
N LYS A 39 11.48 6.97 -12.34
CA LYS A 39 12.46 6.96 -11.24
C LYS A 39 12.79 8.32 -10.60
N THR A 40 12.19 8.70 -9.47
CA THR A 40 12.86 9.60 -8.51
C THR A 40 12.45 9.45 -7.03
N ASP A 41 11.30 8.90 -6.68
CA ASP A 41 10.88 8.79 -5.26
C ASP A 41 10.90 7.36 -4.67
N ILE A 42 11.40 6.37 -5.41
CA ILE A 42 11.62 5.02 -4.87
C ILE A 42 13.08 4.92 -4.45
N PRO A 43 13.41 4.65 -3.17
CA PRO A 43 14.77 4.31 -2.76
C PRO A 43 15.35 3.27 -3.72
N SER A 44 16.57 3.45 -4.19
CA SER A 44 17.18 2.57 -5.20
C SER A 44 17.16 1.08 -4.81
N SER A 45 17.02 0.76 -3.51
CA SER A 45 16.83 -0.59 -2.97
C SER A 45 15.44 -1.22 -3.21
N LEU A 46 14.43 -0.43 -3.56
CA LEU A 46 13.06 -0.86 -3.89
C LEU A 46 12.79 -0.82 -5.41
N ILE A 47 13.75 -0.34 -6.20
CA ILE A 47 13.71 -0.47 -7.66
C ILE A 47 14.22 -1.87 -7.99
N LEU A 48 13.31 -2.83 -8.14
CA LEU A 48 13.66 -4.11 -8.72
C LEU A 48 14.12 -3.86 -10.17
N PRO A 49 15.30 -4.37 -10.60
CA PRO A 49 15.79 -4.16 -11.96
C PRO A 49 14.76 -4.63 -12.98
N ARG A 50 14.61 -3.87 -14.09
CA ARG A 50 13.52 -3.97 -15.09
C ARG A 50 13.32 -5.38 -15.71
N ASP A 51 14.22 -6.34 -15.49
CA ASP A 51 14.14 -7.70 -16.03
C ASP A 51 13.69 -8.79 -15.02
N ASN A 52 13.59 -8.49 -13.71
CA ASN A 52 13.21 -9.48 -12.68
C ASN A 52 11.98 -9.01 -11.86
N THR A 53 10.92 -8.58 -12.54
CA THR A 53 9.66 -8.28 -11.82
C THR A 53 9.02 -9.58 -11.38
N VAL A 54 9.02 -9.85 -10.07
CA VAL A 54 8.30 -10.99 -9.49
C VAL A 54 6.80 -10.73 -9.65
N ILE A 55 6.15 -11.55 -10.48
CA ILE A 55 4.71 -11.57 -10.66
C ILE A 55 4.15 -12.69 -9.78
N LEU A 56 3.22 -12.35 -8.89
CA LEU A 56 2.49 -13.30 -8.08
C LEU A 56 1.37 -13.91 -8.92
N GLY A 57 1.50 -15.20 -9.25
CA GLY A 57 0.45 -15.97 -9.90
C GLY A 57 -0.72 -16.19 -8.95
N HIS A 58 -1.92 -15.73 -9.30
CA HIS A 58 -3.14 -15.92 -8.53
C HIS A 58 -3.86 -17.21 -8.98
N PRO A 59 -4.40 -18.03 -8.05
CA PRO A 59 -4.36 -17.85 -6.59
C PRO A 59 -2.98 -18.16 -5.98
N PHE A 60 -2.64 -17.46 -4.89
CA PHE A 60 -1.44 -17.73 -4.08
C PHE A 60 -1.72 -17.54 -2.59
N THR A 61 -0.86 -18.13 -1.76
CA THR A 61 -0.82 -17.88 -0.32
C THR A 61 0.53 -17.25 0.02
N MET A 62 0.51 -16.17 0.81
CA MET A 62 1.72 -15.43 1.20
C MET A 62 1.67 -15.07 2.68
N MET A 63 2.79 -15.26 3.38
CA MET A 63 2.98 -14.81 4.75
C MET A 63 3.96 -13.64 4.79
N LEU A 64 3.50 -12.47 5.24
CA LEU A 64 4.34 -11.29 5.46
C LEU A 64 4.58 -11.13 6.96
N ALA A 65 5.76 -11.52 7.43
CA ALA A 65 6.11 -11.54 8.85
C ALA A 65 7.14 -10.46 9.23
N GLY A 66 7.07 -9.97 10.47
CA GLY A 66 7.97 -8.95 11.01
C GLY A 66 7.39 -8.27 12.26
N PRO A 67 8.22 -7.62 13.10
CA PRO A 67 7.76 -6.98 14.34
C PRO A 67 6.80 -5.82 14.08
N THR A 68 6.13 -5.31 15.11
CA THR A 68 5.29 -4.10 15.02
C THR A 68 6.13 -2.92 14.52
N GLY A 69 5.58 -2.13 13.59
CA GLY A 69 6.28 -0.97 13.01
C GLY A 69 7.30 -1.28 11.91
N SER A 70 7.47 -2.54 11.50
CA SER A 70 8.39 -2.93 10.39
C SER A 70 7.93 -2.56 8.98
N GLY A 71 6.74 -1.94 8.83
CA GLY A 71 6.24 -1.48 7.54
C GLY A 71 5.43 -2.50 6.72
N LYS A 72 5.03 -3.64 7.30
CA LYS A 72 4.22 -4.68 6.62
C LYS A 72 2.97 -4.13 5.94
N THR A 73 2.15 -3.39 6.68
CA THR A 73 0.90 -2.79 6.17
C THR A 73 1.19 -1.81 5.03
N PHE A 74 2.29 -1.06 5.13
CA PHE A 74 2.73 -0.16 4.06
C PHE A 74 3.20 -0.92 2.82
N TRP A 75 3.95 -2.01 2.99
CA TRP A 75 4.37 -2.87 1.88
C TRP A 75 3.15 -3.50 1.18
N MET A 76 2.17 -3.96 1.95
CA MET A 76 0.90 -4.46 1.40
C MET A 76 0.16 -3.37 0.60
N LYS A 77 0.08 -2.13 1.11
CA LYS A 77 -0.43 -0.99 0.33
C LYS A 77 0.29 -0.86 -1.01
N MET A 78 1.62 -0.86 -1.01
CA MET A 78 2.42 -0.75 -2.25
C MET A 78 2.11 -1.89 -3.24
N LEU A 79 1.97 -3.12 -2.75
CA LEU A 79 1.61 -4.26 -3.58
C LEU A 79 0.22 -4.09 -4.19
N LEU A 80 -0.78 -3.70 -3.38
CA LEU A 80 -2.17 -3.57 -3.83
C LEU A 80 -2.38 -2.40 -4.79
N GLU A 81 -1.71 -1.26 -4.56
CA GLU A 81 -1.69 -0.13 -5.50
C GLU A 81 -1.11 -0.52 -6.87
N ARG A 82 -0.28 -1.56 -6.91
CA ARG A 82 0.35 -2.12 -8.11
C ARG A 82 -0.19 -3.50 -8.49
N ALA A 83 -1.33 -3.92 -7.94
CA ALA A 83 -1.85 -5.28 -8.14
C ALA A 83 -1.99 -5.63 -9.64
N LYS A 84 -2.38 -4.66 -10.48
CA LYS A 84 -2.52 -4.82 -11.92
C LYS A 84 -1.26 -5.32 -12.62
N CYS A 85 -0.06 -4.96 -12.16
CA CYS A 85 1.20 -5.41 -12.75
C CYS A 85 1.92 -6.47 -11.92
N MET A 86 1.63 -6.56 -10.61
CA MET A 86 2.32 -7.47 -9.69
C MET A 86 1.56 -8.78 -9.42
N ILE A 87 0.26 -8.86 -9.70
CA ILE A 87 -0.59 -10.04 -9.42
C ILE A 87 -1.37 -10.43 -10.68
N LYS A 88 -1.32 -11.70 -11.09
CA LYS A 88 -1.94 -12.19 -12.33
C LYS A 88 -2.68 -13.53 -12.14
N PRO A 89 -3.97 -13.65 -12.50
CA PRO A 89 -4.87 -12.56 -12.92
C PRO A 89 -5.03 -11.51 -11.81
N THR A 90 -5.32 -10.26 -12.21
CA THR A 90 -5.54 -9.16 -11.25
C THR A 90 -6.77 -9.50 -10.40
N PRO A 91 -6.70 -9.41 -9.06
CA PRO A 91 -7.87 -9.59 -8.22
C PRO A 91 -8.97 -8.58 -8.59
N GLU A 92 -10.20 -9.07 -8.75
CA GLU A 92 -11.38 -8.24 -8.99
C GLU A 92 -11.95 -7.68 -7.69
N ARG A 93 -11.70 -8.39 -6.58
CA ARG A 93 -12.12 -8.02 -5.23
C ARG A 93 -10.97 -8.21 -4.24
N ILE A 94 -10.77 -7.21 -3.38
CA ILE A 94 -9.78 -7.27 -2.29
C ILE A 94 -10.52 -7.11 -0.96
N ILE A 95 -10.38 -8.08 -0.07
CA ILE A 95 -10.99 -8.06 1.26
C ILE A 95 -9.87 -7.95 2.28
N TRP A 96 -9.87 -6.88 3.05
CA TRP A 96 -8.89 -6.64 4.10
C TRP A 96 -9.54 -6.80 5.47
N CYS A 97 -9.23 -7.91 6.13
CA CYS A 97 -9.65 -8.20 7.50
C CYS A 97 -8.67 -7.55 8.48
N TYR A 98 -9.17 -6.71 9.39
CA TYR A 98 -8.35 -5.95 10.35
C TYR A 98 -8.89 -6.00 11.77
N LYS A 99 -8.02 -5.87 12.78
CA LYS A 99 -8.44 -5.72 14.18
C LYS A 99 -8.67 -4.27 14.60
N ARG A 100 -7.73 -3.39 14.26
CA ARG A 100 -7.77 -1.95 14.58
C ARG A 100 -7.63 -1.12 13.31
N TRP A 101 -8.46 -0.09 13.19
CA TRP A 101 -8.40 0.84 12.06
C TRP A 101 -7.05 1.58 12.05
N GLN A 102 -6.44 1.68 10.88
CA GLN A 102 -5.19 2.41 10.67
C GLN A 102 -5.45 3.58 9.72
N PRO A 103 -4.85 4.78 9.94
CA PRO A 103 -5.02 5.92 9.03
C PRO A 103 -4.70 5.58 7.56
N LEU A 104 -3.75 4.67 7.33
CA LEU A 104 -3.36 4.18 5.99
C LEU A 104 -4.53 3.53 5.23
N PHE A 105 -5.53 2.99 5.93
CA PHE A 105 -6.69 2.36 5.30
C PHE A 105 -7.53 3.38 4.53
N THR A 106 -7.66 4.60 5.07
CA THR A 106 -8.34 5.70 4.40
C THR A 106 -7.65 6.06 3.09
N GLU A 107 -6.32 6.05 3.05
CA GLU A 107 -5.56 6.26 1.80
C GLU A 107 -5.81 5.10 0.82
N MET A 108 -5.73 3.85 1.29
CA MET A 108 -5.95 2.67 0.45
C MET A 108 -7.36 2.61 -0.15
N GLN A 109 -8.40 3.06 0.56
CA GLN A 109 -9.75 3.17 0.00
C GLN A 109 -9.81 4.10 -1.23
N GLN A 110 -8.91 5.07 -1.31
CA GLN A 110 -8.85 6.02 -2.43
C GLN A 110 -7.96 5.52 -3.57
N THR A 111 -6.89 4.80 -3.26
CA THR A 111 -5.87 4.41 -4.25
C THR A 111 -6.04 2.99 -4.78
N VAL A 112 -6.61 2.07 -4.00
CA VAL A 112 -6.81 0.66 -4.38
C VAL A 112 -8.25 0.45 -4.82
N LYS A 113 -8.43 0.00 -6.07
CA LYS A 113 -9.77 -0.30 -6.61
C LYS A 113 -10.34 -1.55 -5.95
N ASN A 114 -11.65 -1.54 -5.69
CA ASN A 114 -12.43 -2.69 -5.19
C ASN A 114 -11.90 -3.30 -3.88
N ILE A 115 -11.28 -2.47 -3.02
CA ILE A 115 -10.91 -2.87 -1.66
C ILE A 115 -12.06 -2.66 -0.68
N ILE A 116 -12.29 -3.66 0.18
CA ILE A 116 -13.28 -3.62 1.25
C ILE A 116 -12.56 -3.94 2.55
N PHE A 117 -12.80 -3.13 3.58
CA PHE A 117 -12.26 -3.34 4.92
C PHE A 117 -13.32 -3.99 5.81
N VAL A 118 -12.96 -5.10 6.44
CA VAL A 118 -13.84 -5.84 7.36
C VAL A 118 -13.14 -5.95 8.71
N GLN A 119 -13.85 -5.58 9.79
CA GLN A 119 -13.30 -5.72 11.12
C GLN A 119 -13.46 -7.17 11.61
N GLY A 120 -12.36 -7.79 12.06
CA GLY A 120 -12.35 -9.18 12.47
C GLY A 120 -12.29 -10.18 11.31
N ILE A 121 -12.54 -11.45 11.61
CA ILE A 121 -12.68 -12.53 10.64
C ILE A 121 -14.17 -12.79 10.44
N PRO A 122 -14.72 -12.66 9.22
CA PRO A 122 -16.11 -13.03 8.94
C PRO A 122 -16.41 -14.49 9.31
N ASP A 123 -17.49 -14.74 10.03
CA ASP A 123 -17.94 -16.10 10.40
C ASP A 123 -18.24 -16.97 9.17
N ASP A 124 -18.61 -16.34 8.06
CA ASP A 124 -18.96 -16.96 6.78
C ASP A 124 -17.81 -16.92 5.75
N MET A 125 -16.56 -16.66 6.16
CA MET A 125 -15.40 -16.59 5.25
C MET A 125 -15.23 -17.81 4.33
N ASN A 126 -15.58 -19.00 4.84
CA ASN A 126 -15.46 -20.27 4.11
C ASN A 126 -16.68 -20.57 3.22
N SER A 127 -17.68 -19.69 3.19
CA SER A 127 -18.85 -19.87 2.35
C SER A 127 -18.59 -19.34 0.94
N ASP A 128 -19.05 -20.08 -0.06
CA ASP A 128 -19.04 -19.64 -1.47
C ASP A 128 -19.88 -18.36 -1.68
N SER A 129 -20.77 -18.03 -0.74
CA SER A 129 -21.51 -16.76 -0.72
C SER A 129 -20.64 -15.55 -0.39
N PHE A 130 -19.59 -15.73 0.42
CA PHE A 130 -18.69 -14.66 0.80
C PHE A 130 -17.54 -14.50 -0.20
N ILE A 131 -16.92 -15.62 -0.58
CA ILE A 131 -15.88 -15.69 -1.63
C ILE A 131 -16.42 -16.58 -2.74
N ASP A 132 -16.98 -15.97 -3.78
CA ASP A 132 -17.37 -16.70 -4.98
C ASP A 132 -16.11 -17.16 -5.72
N PRO A 133 -15.86 -18.49 -5.83
CA PRO A 133 -14.66 -19.03 -6.46
C PRO A 133 -14.56 -18.70 -7.96
N LYS A 134 -15.64 -18.20 -8.58
CA LYS A 134 -15.65 -17.75 -9.97
C LYS A 134 -14.86 -16.47 -10.19
N TYR A 135 -14.71 -15.62 -9.17
CA TYR A 135 -14.06 -14.31 -9.29
C TYR A 135 -12.72 -14.26 -8.55
N PRO A 136 -11.63 -13.77 -9.19
CA PRO A 136 -10.32 -13.63 -8.54
C PRO A 136 -10.40 -12.72 -7.31
N SER A 137 -10.34 -13.31 -6.13
CA SER A 137 -10.50 -12.59 -4.85
C SER A 137 -9.23 -12.70 -4.01
N LEU A 138 -8.73 -11.58 -3.50
CA LEU A 138 -7.57 -11.56 -2.61
C LEU A 138 -8.01 -11.19 -1.20
N VAL A 139 -7.77 -12.07 -0.25
CA VAL A 139 -8.04 -11.84 1.18
C VAL A 139 -6.72 -11.50 1.88
N VAL A 140 -6.72 -10.40 2.63
CA VAL A 140 -5.62 -9.97 3.49
C VAL A 140 -6.06 -10.08 4.94
N ILE A 141 -5.30 -10.80 5.76
CA ILE A 141 -5.55 -10.97 7.19
C ILE A 141 -4.45 -10.23 7.95
N ASP A 142 -4.74 -9.06 8.51
CA ASP A 142 -3.76 -8.21 9.23
C ASP A 142 -4.03 -8.18 10.74
N ASP A 143 -3.03 -8.58 11.52
CA ASP A 143 -3.05 -8.58 13.00
C ASP A 143 -4.19 -9.39 13.65
N LEU A 144 -4.67 -10.44 12.96
CA LEU A 144 -5.77 -11.30 13.41
C LEU A 144 -5.35 -12.74 13.75
N MET A 145 -4.06 -13.08 13.70
CA MET A 145 -3.61 -14.46 13.95
C MET A 145 -3.96 -15.00 15.35
N LYS A 146 -4.05 -14.14 16.38
CA LYS A 146 -4.50 -14.53 17.73
C LYS A 146 -6.01 -14.76 17.82
N ASP A 147 -6.77 -14.12 16.94
CA ASP A 147 -8.22 -14.24 16.92
C ASP A 147 -8.64 -15.46 16.06
N ALA A 148 -7.81 -15.84 15.07
CA ALA A 148 -8.00 -17.02 14.22
C ALA A 148 -7.81 -18.37 14.94
N THR A 149 -7.18 -18.41 16.12
CA THR A 149 -6.98 -19.65 16.89
C THR A 149 -8.15 -20.01 17.80
N ASN A 150 -9.14 -19.11 17.93
CA ASN A 150 -10.29 -19.27 18.83
C ASN A 150 -11.62 -19.45 18.08
N SER A 151 -11.55 -19.85 16.80
CA SER A 151 -12.70 -20.14 15.94
C SER A 151 -12.80 -21.63 15.65
#